data_AF-A0A1Y4HU03-F1
#
_entry.id   AF-A0A1Y4HU03-F1
#
_cell.length_a   1.000
_cell.length_b   1.000
_cell.length_c   1.000
_cell.angle_alpha   90.00
_cell.angle_beta   90.00
_cell.angle_gamma   90.00
#
_symmetry.space_group_name_H-M   'P 1'
#
loop_
_entity.id
_entity.type
_entity.pdbx_description
1 polymer ?
#
loop_
_entity_poly.entity_id
_entity_poly.type
_entity_poly.pdbx_seq_one_letter_code
_entity_poly.pdbx_strand_id
1 'polypeptide(L)'
;MNALDNILEKIPYLSADDIIQTLGEEMYKGKDKDFPELDKLGNYPNFIQDAIYIIEFDTELAMNGIGGVLDNRTACLIPKIIKAFQNIGSNQEADILSQIYVINQTSPWSNEIETLGKSFYLYTDFDIWSLLETYVEQEKNKYIANTHLNRP
;
A
#
# COMPACT_ATOMS: atom_id res chain seq x y z
N MET A 1 -5.40 -13.56 17.46
CA MET A 1 -4.46 -13.67 16.34
C MET A 1 -5.24 -13.27 15.12
N ASN A 2 -4.98 -12.08 14.60
CA ASN A 2 -5.72 -11.53 13.48
C ASN A 2 -5.14 -12.01 12.15
N ALA A 3 -5.73 -11.60 11.03
CA ALA A 3 -5.30 -11.98 9.69
C ALA A 3 -3.81 -11.66 9.44
N LEU A 4 -3.32 -10.50 9.88
CA LEU A 4 -1.91 -10.13 9.68
C LEU A 4 -0.98 -10.99 10.52
N ASP A 5 -1.35 -11.32 11.76
CA ASP A 5 -0.56 -12.24 12.60
C ASP A 5 -0.43 -13.62 11.92
N ASN A 6 -1.52 -14.12 11.33
CA ASN A 6 -1.52 -15.39 10.58
C ASN A 6 -0.59 -15.35 9.35
N ILE A 7 -0.56 -14.23 8.64
CA ILE A 7 0.35 -14.03 7.49
C ILE A 7 1.80 -14.02 7.98
N LEU A 8 2.09 -13.29 9.07
CA LEU A 8 3.44 -13.19 9.62
C LEU A 8 4.02 -14.54 10.06
N GLU A 9 3.20 -15.42 10.64
CA GLU A 9 3.63 -16.77 11.02
C GLU A 9 3.99 -17.64 9.81
N LYS A 10 3.36 -17.39 8.65
CA LYS A 10 3.52 -18.17 7.43
C LYS A 10 4.51 -17.57 6.45
N ILE A 11 5.00 -16.36 6.67
CA ILE A 11 5.98 -15.65 5.83
C ILE A 11 7.08 -16.56 5.25
N PRO A 12 7.74 -17.46 6.01
CA PRO A 12 8.82 -18.29 5.48
C PRO A 12 8.40 -19.24 4.34
N TYR A 13 7.10 -19.47 4.19
CA TYR A 13 6.52 -20.42 3.24
C TYR A 13 5.69 -19.74 2.13
N LEU A 14 5.60 -18.41 2.14
CA LEU A 14 4.83 -17.64 1.17
C LEU A 14 5.78 -16.93 0.19
N SER A 15 5.40 -16.88 -1.09
CA SER A 15 6.01 -15.95 -2.04
C SER A 15 5.53 -14.52 -1.78
N ALA A 16 6.21 -13.52 -2.37
CA ALA A 16 5.73 -12.15 -2.32
C ALA A 16 4.32 -11.99 -2.91
N ASP A 17 4.04 -12.66 -4.03
CA ASP A 17 2.72 -12.69 -4.67
C ASP A 17 1.66 -13.28 -3.72
N ASP A 18 1.94 -14.43 -3.09
CA ASP A 18 1.02 -15.03 -2.11
C ASP A 18 0.70 -14.06 -0.95
N ILE A 19 1.70 -13.30 -0.48
CA ILE A 19 1.52 -12.30 0.59
C ILE A 19 0.61 -11.18 0.09
N ILE A 20 0.90 -10.59 -1.07
CA ILE A 20 0.14 -9.47 -1.64
C ILE A 20 -1.31 -9.89 -1.90
N GLN A 21 -1.53 -11.05 -2.52
CA GLN A 21 -2.86 -11.58 -2.78
C GLN A 21 -3.63 -11.82 -1.46
N THR A 22 -3.00 -12.48 -0.49
CA THR A 22 -3.64 -12.75 0.81
C THR A 22 -4.01 -11.45 1.53
N LEU A 23 -3.16 -10.42 1.48
CA LEU A 23 -3.45 -9.10 2.05
C LEU A 23 -4.69 -8.48 1.40
N GLY A 24 -4.76 -8.48 0.06
CA GLY A 24 -5.91 -7.97 -0.67
C GLY A 24 -7.21 -8.69 -0.31
N GLU A 25 -7.18 -10.03 -0.24
CA GLU A 25 -8.35 -10.83 0.14
C GLU A 25 -8.83 -10.53 1.57
N GLU A 26 -7.90 -10.47 2.54
CA GLU A 26 -8.23 -10.22 3.95
C GLU A 26 -8.69 -8.77 4.21
N MET A 27 -8.17 -7.79 3.47
CA MET A 27 -8.59 -6.38 3.58
C MET A 27 -10.09 -6.18 3.27
N TYR A 28 -10.66 -7.00 2.38
CA TYR A 28 -12.02 -6.82 1.85
C TYR A 28 -12.98 -7.97 2.18
N LYS A 29 -12.64 -8.83 3.13
CA LYS A 29 -13.41 -10.04 3.56
C LYS A 29 -14.78 -9.78 4.21
N GLY A 30 -15.33 -8.57 4.13
CA GLY A 30 -16.68 -8.25 4.59
C GLY A 30 -16.88 -8.41 6.11
N LYS A 31 -17.96 -9.10 6.52
CA LYS A 31 -18.39 -9.19 7.93
C LYS A 31 -17.49 -10.04 8.83
N ASP A 32 -16.67 -10.91 8.24
CA ASP A 32 -15.74 -11.79 8.96
C ASP A 32 -14.31 -11.21 9.01
N LYS A 33 -14.17 -9.91 8.72
CA LYS A 33 -12.89 -9.21 8.70
C LYS A 33 -12.30 -9.11 10.11
N ASP A 34 -11.30 -9.93 10.39
CA ASP A 34 -10.39 -9.79 11.53
C ASP A 34 -9.06 -9.20 11.04
N PHE A 35 -9.10 -7.95 10.59
CA PHE A 35 -7.97 -7.23 10.01
C PHE A 35 -7.83 -5.86 10.67
N PRO A 36 -6.62 -5.43 11.10
CA PRO A 36 -6.43 -4.17 11.80
C PRO A 36 -6.88 -2.95 10.99
N GLU A 37 -7.27 -1.87 11.69
CA GLU A 37 -7.51 -0.59 11.04
C GLU A 37 -6.21 -0.07 10.39
N LEU A 38 -6.33 0.52 9.19
CA LEU A 38 -5.19 0.90 8.35
C LEU A 38 -4.28 1.96 9.00
N ASP A 39 -4.84 2.80 9.88
CA ASP A 39 -4.09 3.79 10.62
C ASP A 39 -3.29 3.18 11.80
N LYS A 40 -3.63 1.96 12.24
CA LYS A 40 -3.06 1.24 13.40
C LYS A 40 -2.05 0.15 13.02
N LEU A 41 -1.52 0.15 11.80
CA LEU A 41 -0.57 -0.86 11.31
C LEU A 41 0.86 -0.74 11.85
N GLY A 42 1.15 0.26 12.70
CA GLY A 42 2.52 0.60 13.12
C GLY A 42 3.30 -0.50 13.86
N ASN A 43 2.63 -1.57 14.30
CA ASN A 43 3.27 -2.73 14.95
C ASN A 43 3.70 -3.83 13.96
N TYR A 44 3.32 -3.73 12.68
CA TYR A 44 3.64 -4.72 11.65
C TYR A 44 4.93 -4.34 10.89
N PRO A 45 5.66 -5.31 10.31
CA PRO A 45 6.83 -5.01 9.48
C PRO A 45 6.51 -4.01 8.37
N ASN A 46 7.41 -3.07 8.12
CA ASN A 46 7.17 -1.97 7.17
C ASN A 46 6.71 -2.46 5.79
N PHE A 47 7.30 -3.53 5.27
CA PHE A 47 6.93 -4.04 3.94
C PHE A 47 5.50 -4.59 3.86
N ILE A 48 4.95 -5.07 4.98
CA ILE A 48 3.52 -5.46 5.09
C ILE A 48 2.65 -4.21 5.08
N GLN A 49 3.04 -3.17 5.84
CA GLN A 49 2.32 -1.90 5.85
C GLN A 49 2.31 -1.26 4.46
N ASP A 50 3.46 -1.19 3.80
CA ASP A 50 3.62 -0.59 2.47
C ASP A 50 2.77 -1.34 1.44
N ALA A 51 2.77 -2.67 1.43
CA ALA A 51 1.89 -3.46 0.55
C ALA A 51 0.41 -3.15 0.78
N ILE A 52 -0.03 -3.06 2.04
CA ILE A 52 -1.42 -2.72 2.39
C ILE A 52 -1.78 -1.31 1.89
N TYR A 53 -0.90 -0.32 2.05
CA TYR A 53 -1.15 1.04 1.59
C TYR A 53 -1.23 1.14 0.07
N ILE A 54 -0.40 0.38 -0.66
CA ILE A 54 -0.48 0.32 -2.13
C ILE A 54 -1.78 -0.33 -2.58
N ILE A 55 -2.18 -1.46 -1.98
CA ILE A 55 -3.45 -2.14 -2.30
C ILE A 55 -4.66 -1.23 -2.01
N GLU A 56 -4.65 -0.53 -0.87
CA GLU A 56 -5.69 0.42 -0.51
C GLU A 56 -5.79 1.56 -1.53
N PHE A 57 -4.65 2.15 -1.89
CA PHE A 57 -4.60 3.21 -2.88
C PHE A 57 -5.11 2.74 -4.24
N ASP A 58 -4.64 1.59 -4.72
CA ASP A 58 -5.03 0.98 -5.99
C ASP A 58 -6.56 0.80 -6.05
N THR A 59 -7.11 0.18 -5.01
CA THR A 59 -8.54 -0.13 -4.92
C THR A 59 -9.36 1.15 -4.92
N GLU A 60 -8.99 2.13 -4.09
CA GLU A 60 -9.72 3.40 -3.99
C GLU A 60 -9.65 4.20 -5.29
N LEU A 61 -8.46 4.27 -5.91
CA LEU A 61 -8.26 4.95 -7.19
C LEU A 61 -9.06 4.27 -8.31
N ALA A 62 -9.09 2.94 -8.36
CA ALA A 62 -9.85 2.19 -9.35
C ALA A 62 -11.37 2.36 -9.18
N MET A 63 -11.85 2.37 -7.94
CA MET A 63 -13.29 2.43 -7.66
C MET A 63 -13.85 3.84 -7.73
N ASN A 64 -13.14 4.81 -7.18
CA ASN A 64 -13.65 6.15 -6.91
C ASN A 64 -12.79 7.27 -7.51
N GLY A 65 -11.72 6.92 -8.24
CA GLY A 65 -10.80 7.89 -8.82
C GLY A 65 -10.01 8.66 -7.75
N ILE A 66 -9.31 9.70 -8.20
CA ILE A 66 -8.48 10.52 -7.31
C ILE A 66 -9.32 11.28 -6.28
N GLY A 67 -10.57 11.63 -6.60
CA GLY A 67 -11.50 12.23 -5.64
C GLY A 67 -11.76 11.32 -4.44
N GLY A 68 -11.99 10.02 -4.67
CA GLY A 68 -12.16 9.05 -3.58
C GLY A 68 -10.93 8.95 -2.67
N VAL A 69 -9.74 8.91 -3.26
CA VAL A 69 -8.47 8.91 -2.52
C VAL A 69 -8.34 10.13 -1.60
N LEU A 70 -8.85 11.30 -2.03
CA LEU A 70 -8.72 12.57 -1.30
C LEU A 70 -9.82 12.83 -0.26
N ASP A 71 -11.00 12.22 -0.42
CA ASP A 71 -12.18 12.53 0.41
C ASP A 71 -12.58 11.38 1.36
N ASN A 72 -12.19 10.13 1.07
CA ASN A 72 -12.56 8.96 1.87
C ASN A 72 -11.52 8.65 2.96
N ARG A 73 -11.62 7.45 3.54
CA ARG A 73 -10.67 6.97 4.57
C ARG A 73 -9.21 7.00 4.11
N THR A 74 -8.97 6.92 2.80
CA THR A 74 -7.64 6.94 2.21
C THR A 74 -6.94 8.30 2.37
N ALA A 75 -7.70 9.38 2.55
CA ALA A 75 -7.16 10.73 2.70
C ALA A 75 -6.18 10.84 3.88
N CYS A 76 -6.48 10.19 5.01
CA CYS A 76 -5.60 10.20 6.18
C CYS A 76 -4.35 9.32 6.01
N LEU A 77 -4.33 8.47 4.98
CA LEU A 77 -3.23 7.57 4.67
C LEU A 77 -2.27 8.15 3.61
N ILE A 78 -2.63 9.25 2.93
CA ILE A 78 -1.83 9.81 1.83
C ILE A 78 -0.34 9.96 2.18
N PRO A 79 0.08 10.53 3.33
CA PRO A 79 1.51 10.60 3.67
C PRO A 79 2.20 9.23 3.76
N LYS A 80 1.47 8.20 4.21
CA LYS A 80 1.97 6.82 4.31
C LYS A 80 2.02 6.15 2.94
N ILE A 81 1.04 6.40 2.07
CA ILE A 81 1.02 5.92 0.68
C ILE A 81 2.17 6.53 -0.13
N ILE A 82 2.41 7.84 -0.01
CA ILE A 82 3.57 8.51 -0.61
C ILE A 82 4.87 7.81 -0.17
N LYS A 83 4.98 7.51 1.13
CA LYS A 83 6.16 6.82 1.65
C LYS A 83 6.28 5.38 1.13
N ALA A 84 5.17 4.65 1.01
CA ALA A 84 5.14 3.31 0.44
C ALA A 84 5.62 3.32 -1.02
N PHE A 85 5.14 4.27 -1.84
CA PHE A 85 5.62 4.43 -3.22
C PHE A 85 7.13 4.68 -3.28
N GLN A 86 7.66 5.53 -2.41
CA GLN A 86 9.11 5.76 -2.33
C GLN A 86 9.87 4.48 -1.93
N ASN A 87 9.35 3.72 -0.97
CA ASN A 87 10.01 2.51 -0.48
C ASN A 87 10.08 1.40 -1.54
N ILE A 88 9.04 1.28 -2.39
CA ILE A 88 9.06 0.33 -3.52
C ILE A 88 9.83 0.87 -4.75
N GLY A 89 10.41 2.07 -4.67
CA GLY A 89 11.18 2.69 -5.74
C GLY A 89 10.34 3.45 -6.79
N SER A 90 9.02 3.57 -6.58
CA SER A 90 8.09 4.26 -7.47
C SER A 90 8.02 5.76 -7.18
N ASN A 91 9.14 6.46 -7.36
CA ASN A 91 9.26 7.88 -7.00
C ASN A 91 8.34 8.79 -7.82
N GLN A 92 8.06 8.43 -9.08
CA GLN A 92 7.14 9.21 -9.92
C GLN A 92 5.72 9.21 -9.35
N GLU A 93 5.21 8.06 -8.92
CA GLU A 93 3.88 7.95 -8.31
C GLU A 93 3.82 8.71 -6.96
N ALA A 94 4.91 8.65 -6.19
CA ALA A 94 5.05 9.43 -4.96
C ALA A 94 5.01 10.95 -5.23
N ASP A 95 5.68 11.42 -6.28
CA ASP A 95 5.74 12.84 -6.66
C ASP A 95 4.38 13.32 -7.17
N ILE A 96 3.68 12.53 -7.98
CA ILE A 96 2.32 12.84 -8.46
C ILE A 96 1.37 12.98 -7.26
N LEU A 97 1.34 12.00 -6.36
CA LEU A 97 0.46 12.05 -5.19
C LEU A 97 0.82 13.20 -4.24
N SER A 98 2.11 13.50 -4.08
CA SER A 98 2.57 14.65 -3.28
C SER A 98 2.09 15.97 -3.86
N GLN A 99 2.17 16.15 -5.18
CA GLN A 99 1.68 17.36 -5.87
C GLN A 99 0.17 17.50 -5.71
N ILE A 100 -0.58 16.42 -5.97
CA ILE A 100 -2.03 16.39 -5.79
C ILE A 100 -2.41 16.75 -4.35
N TYR A 101 -1.72 16.17 -3.37
CA TYR A 101 -2.00 16.42 -1.95
C TYR A 101 -1.77 17.89 -1.55
N VAL A 102 -0.75 18.55 -2.11
CA VAL A 102 -0.49 19.98 -1.88
C VAL A 102 -1.53 20.86 -2.58
N ILE A 103 -1.89 20.53 -3.83
CA ILE A 103 -2.93 21.25 -4.58
C ILE A 103 -4.26 21.13 -3.84
N ASN A 104 -4.64 19.94 -3.37
CA ASN A 104 -5.91 19.73 -2.68
C ASN A 104 -6.03 20.54 -1.38
N GLN A 105 -4.92 20.85 -0.71
CA GLN A 105 -4.92 21.70 0.49
C GLN A 105 -5.14 23.19 0.19
N THR A 106 -4.79 23.64 -1.02
CA THR A 106 -4.80 25.07 -1.39
C THR A 106 -5.92 25.42 -2.36
N SER A 107 -6.26 24.50 -3.26
CA SER A 107 -7.32 24.58 -4.25
C SER A 107 -7.98 23.20 -4.42
N PRO A 108 -8.82 22.77 -3.45
CA PRO A 108 -9.63 21.56 -3.59
C PRO A 108 -10.44 21.58 -4.90
N TRP A 109 -10.61 20.40 -5.50
CA TRP A 109 -11.37 20.22 -6.75
C TRP A 109 -10.81 20.96 -7.98
N SER A 110 -9.53 21.37 -7.94
CA SER A 110 -8.85 21.88 -9.13
C SER A 110 -8.87 20.82 -10.24
N ASN A 111 -9.16 21.22 -11.48
CA ASN A 111 -9.04 20.36 -12.66
C ASN A 111 -7.61 19.80 -12.85
N GLU A 112 -6.62 20.45 -12.24
CA GLU A 112 -5.24 19.96 -12.19
C GLU A 112 -5.13 18.64 -11.43
N ILE A 113 -5.90 18.45 -10.35
CA ILE A 113 -5.94 17.21 -9.56
C ILE A 113 -6.39 16.04 -10.44
N GLU A 114 -7.48 16.22 -11.19
CA GLU A 114 -8.00 15.21 -12.12
C GLU A 114 -7.02 14.92 -13.27
N THR A 115 -6.28 15.94 -13.71
CA THR A 115 -5.29 15.80 -14.78
C THR A 115 -4.08 15.01 -14.31
N LEU A 116 -3.54 15.34 -13.13
CA LEU A 116 -2.45 14.60 -12.49
C LEU A 116 -2.88 13.19 -12.10
N GLY A 117 -4.11 13.01 -11.60
CA GLY A 117 -4.66 11.71 -11.23
C GLY A 117 -4.68 10.71 -12.41
N LYS A 118 -4.88 11.20 -13.63
CA LYS A 118 -4.80 10.36 -14.85
C LYS A 118 -3.37 9.95 -15.24
N SER A 119 -2.36 10.42 -14.51
CA SER A 119 -0.96 10.07 -14.73
C SER A 119 -0.47 8.94 -13.82
N PHE A 120 -1.31 8.47 -12.87
CA PHE A 120 -0.97 7.32 -12.03
C PHE A 120 -0.83 6.03 -12.86
N TYR A 121 -0.02 5.11 -12.35
CA TYR A 121 0.26 3.82 -12.96
C TYR A 121 -0.98 3.08 -13.47
N LEU A 122 -2.11 3.17 -12.74
CA LEU A 122 -3.38 2.53 -13.05
C LEU A 122 -3.93 2.91 -14.45
N TYR A 123 -3.56 4.07 -14.96
CA TYR A 123 -4.01 4.60 -16.26
C TYR A 123 -2.90 4.57 -17.33
N THR A 124 -1.83 3.82 -17.07
CA THR A 124 -0.66 3.67 -17.95
C THR A 124 -0.27 2.19 -18.06
N ASP A 125 0.78 1.89 -18.85
CA ASP A 125 1.36 0.54 -18.93
C ASP A 125 2.44 0.29 -17.84
N PHE A 126 2.57 1.17 -16.84
CA PHE A 126 3.55 1.02 -15.77
C PHE A 126 3.12 -0.06 -14.77
N ASP A 127 3.92 -1.11 -14.67
CA ASP A 127 3.65 -2.24 -13.78
C ASP A 127 4.16 -1.99 -12.35
N ILE A 128 3.28 -1.42 -11.51
CA ILE A 128 3.57 -1.21 -10.09
C ILE A 128 3.69 -2.53 -9.32
N TRP A 129 3.02 -3.59 -9.77
CA TRP A 129 2.91 -4.84 -9.03
C TRP A 129 4.23 -5.60 -9.05
N SER A 130 4.91 -5.63 -10.20
CA SER A 130 6.29 -6.16 -10.30
C SER A 130 7.26 -5.45 -9.34
N LEU A 131 7.12 -4.13 -9.14
CA LEU A 131 7.93 -3.38 -8.18
C LEU A 131 7.58 -3.74 -6.73
N LEU A 132 6.30 -3.83 -6.41
CA LEU A 132 5.83 -4.21 -5.08
C LEU A 132 6.27 -5.62 -4.73
N GLU A 133 6.10 -6.60 -5.62
CA GLU A 133 6.54 -7.99 -5.45
C GLU A 133 8.04 -8.08 -5.20
N THR A 134 8.84 -7.38 -6.03
CA THR A 134 10.29 -7.33 -5.87
C THR A 134 10.69 -6.78 -4.51
N TYR A 135 10.06 -5.69 -4.09
CA TYR A 135 10.30 -5.06 -2.78
C TYR A 135 9.89 -5.98 -1.62
N VAL A 136 8.69 -6.56 -1.67
CA VAL A 136 8.18 -7.48 -0.65
C VAL A 136 9.09 -8.70 -0.53
N GLU A 137 9.53 -9.30 -1.64
CA GLU A 137 10.43 -10.47 -1.60
C GLU A 137 11.76 -10.13 -0.94
N GLN A 138 12.34 -8.96 -1.26
CA GLN A 138 13.60 -8.51 -0.66
C GLN A 138 13.47 -8.26 0.85
N GLU A 139 12.42 -7.54 1.28
CA GLU A 139 12.21 -7.22 2.69
C GLU A 139 11.77 -8.44 3.51
N LYS A 140 10.98 -9.33 2.92
CA LYS A 140 10.63 -10.63 3.50
C LYS A 140 11.89 -11.43 3.84
N ASN A 141 12.83 -11.53 2.91
CA ASN A 141 14.08 -12.28 3.11
C ASN A 141 14.95 -11.66 4.21
N LYS A 142 15.01 -10.33 4.30
CA LYS A 142 15.68 -9.62 5.42
C LYS A 142 14.99 -9.89 6.76
N TYR A 143 13.66 -9.85 6.79
CA TYR A 143 12.86 -10.13 7.98
C TYR A 143 13.10 -11.56 8.50
N ILE A 144 13.06 -12.55 7.61
CA ILE A 144 13.35 -13.95 7.95
C ILE A 144 14.78 -14.09 8.53
N ALA A 145 15.79 -13.53 7.85
CA ALA A 145 17.17 -13.59 8.33
C ALA A 145 17.32 -12.99 9.76
N ASN A 146 16.67 -11.86 10.02
CA ASN A 146 16.72 -11.18 11.32
C ASN A 146 15.95 -11.92 12.42
N THR A 147 14.87 -12.62 12.09
CA THR A 147 14.12 -13.44 13.06
C THR A 147 14.85 -14.72 13.43
N HIS A 148 15.63 -15.31 12.52
CA HIS A 148 16.48 -16.47 12.81
C HIS A 148 17.73 -16.13 13.63
N LEU A 149 18.32 -14.94 13.45
CA LEU A 149 19.47 -14.48 14.25
C LEU A 149 19.13 -14.23 15.74
N ASN A 150 17.84 -14.05 16.06
CA ASN A 150 17.35 -13.77 17.41
C ASN A 150 16.73 -14.99 18.12
N ARG A 151 16.82 -16.19 17.54
CA ARG A 151 16.45 -17.44 18.23
C ARG A 151 17.71 -18.07 18.83
N PRO A 152 17.82 -18.20 20.18
CA PRO A 152 18.95 -18.81 20.85
C PRO A 152 19.11 -20.30 20.52
#